data_AF-A0ABD7PFD0-F1
#
_entry.id   AF-A0ABD7PFD0-F1
#
_cell.length_a   1.000
_cell.length_b   1.000
_cell.length_c   1.000
_cell.angle_alpha   90.00
_cell.angle_beta   90.00
_cell.angle_gamma   90.00
#
_symmetry.space_group_name_H-M   'P 1'
#
loop_
_entity.id
_entity.type
_entity.pdbx_description
1 polymer ?
#
loop_
_entity_poly.entity_id
_entity_poly.type
_entity_poly.pdbx_seq_one_letter_code
_entity_poly.pdbx_strand_id
1 'polypeptide(L)' 'MNSAFDAATIRARAEVAMSVALEVGRETARFRRDSDPGTLTVENKGLQDFVTIADRKAEQAIHEGLLSRFPDLSLI' A
#
# COMPACT_ATOMS: atom_id res chain seq x y z
N MET A 1 -18.61 -22.79 13.31
CA MET A 1 -18.79 -21.36 12.99
C MET A 1 -17.40 -20.73 13.05
N ASN A 2 -16.74 -20.54 11.91
CA ASN A 2 -15.44 -19.85 11.91
C ASN A 2 -15.72 -18.37 12.13
N SER A 3 -15.39 -17.89 13.32
CA SER A 3 -15.40 -16.46 13.61
C SER A 3 -14.45 -15.76 12.64
N ALA A 4 -14.84 -14.65 12.03
CA ALA A 4 -13.92 -13.81 11.25
C ALA A 4 -12.67 -13.36 12.05
N PHE A 5 -12.72 -13.55 13.38
CA PHE A 5 -11.66 -13.28 14.34
C PHE A 5 -10.99 -14.55 14.90
N ASP A 6 -11.21 -15.72 14.30
CA ASP A 6 -10.41 -16.89 14.66
C ASP A 6 -8.94 -16.69 14.25
N ALA A 7 -8.02 -17.25 15.04
CA ALA A 7 -6.60 -16.98 14.91
C ALA A 7 -6.01 -17.43 13.56
N ALA A 8 -6.57 -18.47 12.93
CA ALA A 8 -6.10 -18.94 11.63
C ALA A 8 -6.55 -17.97 10.53
N THR A 9 -7.80 -17.51 10.58
CA THR A 9 -8.34 -16.51 9.65
C THR A 9 -7.59 -15.18 9.75
N ILE A 10 -7.33 -14.68 10.96
CA ILE A 10 -6.53 -13.45 11.17
C ILE A 10 -5.13 -13.61 10.59
N ARG A 11 -4.47 -14.75 10.84
CA ARG A 11 -3.13 -15.03 10.32
C ARG A 11 -3.08 -15.01 8.81
N ALA A 12 -4.02 -15.69 8.15
CA ALA A 12 -4.10 -15.71 6.69
C ALA A 12 -4.29 -14.30 6.11
N ARG A 13 -5.13 -13.46 6.74
CA ARG A 13 -5.30 -12.05 6.33
C ARG A 13 -4.03 -11.23 6.52
N ALA A 14 -3.32 -11.44 7.63
CA ALA A 14 -2.05 -10.77 7.90
C ALA A 14 -0.97 -11.17 6.88
N GLU A 15 -0.88 -12.45 6.53
CA GLU A 15 0.06 -12.94 5.50
C GLU A 15 -0.16 -12.28 4.14
N VAL A 16 -1.42 -12.13 3.73
CA VAL A 16 -1.77 -11.39 2.51
C VAL A 16 -1.33 -9.92 2.61
N ALA A 17 -1.68 -9.24 3.70
CA ALA A 17 -1.34 -7.83 3.88
C ALA A 17 0.19 -7.60 3.89
N MET A 18 0.94 -8.49 4.56
CA MET A 18 2.40 -8.45 4.56
C MET A 18 2.98 -8.65 3.16
N SER A 19 2.44 -9.60 2.38
CA SER A 19 2.89 -9.82 1.01
C SER A 19 2.67 -8.58 0.13
N VAL A 20 1.50 -7.97 0.20
CA VAL A 20 1.18 -6.73 -0.55
C VAL A 20 2.13 -5.60 -0.13
N ALA A 21 2.33 -5.39 1.17
CA ALA A 21 3.23 -4.36 1.67
C ALA A 21 4.69 -4.56 1.22
N LEU A 22 5.17 -5.81 1.22
CA LEU A 22 6.53 -6.14 0.77
C LEU A 22 6.71 -5.90 -0.72
N GLU A 23 5.73 -6.28 -1.54
CA GLU A 23 5.75 -6.06 -2.98
C GLU A 23 5.75 -4.56 -3.29
N VAL A 24 4.79 -3.82 -2.75
CA VAL A 24 4.69 -2.37 -2.96
C VAL A 24 5.94 -1.66 -2.47
N GLY A 25 6.44 -1.99 -1.28
CA GLY A 25 7.67 -1.38 -0.75
C GLY A 25 8.89 -1.60 -1.65
N ARG A 26 9.02 -2.78 -2.28
CA ARG A 26 10.09 -3.05 -3.25
C ARG A 26 9.94 -2.19 -4.50
N GLU A 27 8.73 -2.08 -5.04
CA GLU A 27 8.46 -1.28 -6.23
C GLU A 27 8.63 0.22 -5.97
N THR A 28 8.18 0.73 -4.81
CA THR A 28 8.42 2.11 -4.39
C THR A 28 9.91 2.40 -4.22
N ALA A 29 10.67 1.48 -3.62
CA ALA A 29 12.11 1.63 -3.47
C ALA A 29 12.85 1.61 -4.83
N ARG A 30 12.41 0.78 -5.77
CA ARG A 30 12.91 0.77 -7.16
C ARG A 30 12.58 2.09 -7.86
N PHE A 31 11.32 2.51 -7.81
CA PHE A 31 10.87 3.77 -8.40
C PHE A 31 11.68 4.96 -7.87
N ARG A 32 11.91 5.04 -6.55
CA ARG A 32 12.75 6.09 -5.96
C ARG A 32 14.20 6.07 -6.46
N ARG A 33 14.77 4.87 -6.66
CA ARG A 33 16.16 4.72 -7.15
C ARG A 33 16.30 5.12 -8.61
N ASP A 34 15.32 4.77 -9.42
CA ASP A 34 15.37 4.92 -10.87
C ASP A 34 14.83 6.28 -11.34
N SER A 35 14.10 6.99 -10.47
CA SER A 35 13.61 8.35 -10.73
C SER A 35 14.73 9.36 -10.58
N ASP A 36 14.90 10.22 -11.59
CA ASP A 36 15.74 11.42 -11.51
C ASP A 36 15.22 12.32 -10.35
N PRO A 37 16.07 12.86 -9.46
CA PRO A 37 15.59 13.65 -8.31
C PRO A 37 14.61 14.78 -8.65
N GLY A 38 14.64 15.32 -9.87
CA GLY A 38 13.67 16.32 -10.36
C GLY A 38 12.29 15.77 -10.74
N THR A 39 12.11 14.45 -10.83
CA THR A 39 10.86 13.78 -11.26
C THR A 39 10.03 13.23 -10.10
N LEU A 40 10.57 13.24 -8.87
CA LEU A 40 9.79 13.02 -7.66
C LEU A 40 8.97 14.28 -7.36
N THR A 41 7.96 14.54 -8.19
CA THR A 41 7.05 15.67 -8.01
C THR A 41 6.44 15.57 -6.62
N VAL A 42 6.67 16.61 -5.83
CA VAL A 42 6.07 16.79 -4.50
C VAL A 42 4.80 17.61 -4.69
N GLU A 43 3.68 17.08 -4.24
CA GLU A 43 2.45 17.84 -4.10
C GLU A 43 2.28 18.24 -2.63
N ASN A 44 1.77 19.46 -2.43
CA ASN A 44 1.47 20.00 -1.12
C ASN A 44 -0.05 19.86 -0.87
N LYS A 45 -0.42 19.03 0.11
CA LYS A 45 -1.79 18.83 0.60
C LYS A 45 -2.13 19.74 1.80
N GLY A 46 -1.18 20.54 2.26
CA GLY A 46 -1.30 21.46 3.39
C GLY A 46 0.07 22.05 3.76
N LEU A 47 0.11 23.02 4.68
CA LEU A 47 1.32 23.80 4.99
C LEU A 47 2.58 22.94 5.28
N GLN A 48 2.39 21.70 5.73
CA GLN A 48 3.46 20.71 5.98
C GLN A 48 3.08 19.28 5.56
N ASP A 49 2.02 19.11 4.78
CA ASP A 49 1.59 17.79 4.30
C ASP A 49 2.08 17.61 2.86
N PHE A 50 3.26 17.02 2.73
CA PHE A 50 3.89 16.78 1.44
C PHE A 50 3.75 15.32 1.06
N VAL A 51 3.33 15.09 -0.18
CA VAL A 51 3.18 13.74 -0.73
C VAL A 51 3.86 13.70 -2.09
N THR A 52 4.57 12.62 -2.35
CA THR A 52 5.23 12.40 -3.64
C THR A 52 4.35 11.57 -4.57
N ILE A 53 4.69 11.55 -5.85
CA ILE A 53 4.12 10.57 -6.79
C ILE A 53 4.36 9.13 -6.30
N ALA A 54 5.48 8.86 -5.62
CA ALA A 54 5.80 7.53 -5.13
C ALA A 54 4.80 7.08 -4.04
N ASP A 55 4.38 7.98 -3.16
CA ASP A 55 3.41 7.70 -2.10
C ASP A 55 2.03 7.38 -2.68
N ARG A 56 1.56 8.16 -3.67
CA ARG A 56 0.26 7.88 -4.34
C ARG A 56 0.26 6.55 -5.07
N LYS A 57 1.36 6.24 -5.79
CA LYS A 57 1.50 4.96 -6.47
C LYS A 57 1.50 3.80 -5.49
N ALA A 58 2.16 3.97 -4.33
CA ALA A 58 2.16 2.97 -3.27
C ALA A 58 0.75 2.78 -2.69
N GLU A 59 0.05 3.86 -2.36
CA GLU A 59 -1.32 3.83 -1.84
C GLU A 59 -2.28 3.12 -2.80
N GLN A 60 -2.26 3.51 -4.08
CA GLN A 60 -3.08 2.89 -5.12
C GLN A 60 -2.78 1.39 -5.26
N ALA A 61 -1.50 1.01 -5.28
CA ALA A 61 -1.09 -0.39 -5.40
C ALA A 61 -1.49 -1.23 -4.17
N ILE A 62 -1.41 -0.66 -2.96
CA ILE A 62 -1.91 -1.31 -1.74
C ILE A 62 -3.43 -1.50 -1.84
N HIS A 63 -4.15 -0.45 -2.25
CA HIS A 63 -5.60 -0.48 -2.36
C HIS A 63 -6.07 -1.56 -3.35
N GLU A 64 -5.49 -1.59 -4.56
CA GLU A 64 -5.77 -2.61 -5.58
C GLU A 64 -5.35 -4.02 -5.13
N GLY A 65 -4.18 -4.14 -4.50
CA GLY A 65 -3.65 -5.41 -4.01
C GLY A 65 -4.50 -6.04 -2.91
N LEU A 66 -5.07 -5.21 -2.03
CA LEU A 66 -5.96 -5.66 -0.96
C LEU A 66 -7.39 -5.92 -1.47
N LEU A 67 -7.98 -5.00 -2.24
CA LEU A 67 -9.35 -5.17 -2.75
C LEU A 67 -9.50 -6.35 -3.71
N SER A 68 -8.48 -6.65 -4.51
CA SER A 68 -8.48 -7.85 -5.37
C SER A 68 -8.57 -9.16 -4.57
N ARG A 69 -8.14 -9.17 -3.31
CA ARG A 69 -8.14 -10.35 -2.42
C ARG A 69 -9.26 -10.31 -1.39
N PHE A 70 -9.71 -9.11 -1.03
CA PHE A 70 -10.78 -8.86 -0.07
C PHE A 70 -11.77 -7.82 -0.65
N PRO A 71 -12.69 -8.23 -1.54
CA PRO A 71 -13.56 -7.29 -2.25
C PRO A 71 -14.46 -6.43 -1.34
N ASP A 72 -14.83 -6.95 -0.18
CA ASP A 72 -15.69 -6.26 0.79
C ASP A 72 -14.89 -5.44 1.83
N LEU A 73 -13.56 -5.34 1.67
CA LEU A 73 -12.71 -4.58 2.57
C LEU A 73 -12.94 -3.08 2.38
N SER A 74 -13.26 -2.39 3.48
CA SER A 74 -13.21 -0.93 3.53
C SER A 74 -11.82 -0.50 3.98
N LEU A 75 -11.19 0.40 3.20
CA LEU A 75 -9.93 1.04 3.55
C LEU A 75 -10.22 2.48 4.01
N ILE A 76 -9.44 2.96 4.99
CA ILE A 76 -9.57 4.30 5.60
C ILE A 76 -8.47 5.23 5.12
#